data_AF-A0A954LE01-F1
#
_entry.id   AF-A0A954LE01-F1
#
_cell.length_a   1.000
_cell.length_b   1.000
_cell.length_c   1.000
_cell.angle_alpha   90.00
_cell.angle_beta   90.00
_cell.angle_gamma   90.00
#
_symmetry.space_group_name_H-M   'P 1'
#
loop_
_entity.id
_entity.type
_entity.pdbx_description
1 polymer ?
#
loop_
_entity_poly.entity_id
_entity_poly.type
_entity_poly.pdbx_seq_one_letter_code
_entity_poly.pdbx_strand_id
1 'polypeptide(L)'
;MAMAGVAWTAGREASSAYRESLAPDQADNQLQAYNFRFIMTRDPKNRVTPQAPVGYRRDDFVGVLEALQSEQIRRIFDYPSRCIFKAQTPPLPNGKYDINDVSRNLVRLSLPGRNTGWPNGSSEQRRKIWLDHMRDQAGLLYFLQNDEAVPKQFQAEAREWGWCRDEFTETDHLPPQLYVREARRMIGQHVYVQHDSEHAPGDARARLHRDSIAMSDYGNNCHGTFHEGPRFGGRHTGEFYNPVPPYQIPYGVLVPRETENLLVPAAASSSHVGFCALRLEPVWMSLGQAAGHAASIAVAQKLAVQQISVRQLQQRLHAAGSATIYVSDVLPGDPDFAAVQWWGLQGGLHGLQPMPPKPGQRGIHLHGQYYGPNPGHAAELNTVLDEATARRWLVIAELSGLAPAHLPSAEDAARMTRGDFVRFVYERARSEGLIESDRPVAKLHSAAEPNTHAPGEVDVPELVAKVVQHSALLPGIVLDDSDAILVGEWQYSSHTPPFVGRGYLHDMKSGKGEKSVTWIPEIPEAGRYEVRVSHCYNVRRSINTPVTVHSVNGEETVVINQQHVPEHGELFRTLGTWTFAAGRENWIRISTDGTDGKYVISDAVQLIRVETDDQ
;
A
#
# COMPACT_ATOMS: atom_id res chain seq x y z
N MET A 1 -7.36 17.43 -6.00
CA MET A 1 -8.66 16.83 -6.38
C MET A 1 -9.70 17.87 -6.82
N ALA A 2 -10.20 18.78 -5.97
CA ALA A 2 -11.32 19.66 -6.33
C ALA A 2 -11.03 20.58 -7.53
N MET A 3 -9.82 21.15 -7.59
CA MET A 3 -9.38 21.94 -8.75
C MET A 3 -9.23 21.13 -10.04
N ALA A 4 -9.11 19.80 -9.93
CA ALA A 4 -9.06 18.89 -11.07
C ALA A 4 -10.46 18.38 -11.49
N GLY A 5 -11.54 18.98 -10.96
CA GLY A 5 -12.92 18.63 -11.33
C GLY A 5 -13.47 17.35 -10.71
N VAL A 6 -12.69 16.66 -9.86
CA VAL A 6 -13.13 15.44 -9.17
C VAL A 6 -14.36 15.74 -8.29
N ALA A 7 -15.39 14.90 -8.34
CA ALA A 7 -16.54 15.01 -7.43
C ALA A 7 -16.13 14.82 -5.96
N TRP A 8 -16.73 15.60 -5.06
CA TRP A 8 -16.40 15.57 -3.62
C TRP A 8 -17.58 16.03 -2.76
N THR A 9 -17.58 15.63 -1.49
CA THR A 9 -18.52 16.10 -0.46
C THR A 9 -17.77 16.76 0.71
N ALA A 10 -18.49 17.56 1.48
CA ALA A 10 -18.05 18.09 2.76
C ALA A 10 -19.28 18.21 3.67
N GLY A 11 -19.08 18.11 4.98
CA GLY A 11 -20.18 18.07 5.94
C GLY A 11 -20.51 16.64 6.37
N ARG A 12 -21.74 16.41 6.83
CA ARG A 12 -22.25 15.09 7.22
C ARG A 12 -23.37 14.67 6.29
N GLU A 13 -23.27 13.47 5.75
CA GLU A 13 -24.36 12.85 5.02
C GLU A 13 -25.48 12.40 5.97
N ALA A 14 -26.71 12.30 5.45
CA ALA A 14 -27.82 11.72 6.20
C ALA A 14 -27.61 10.22 6.41
N SER A 15 -28.11 9.67 7.50
CA SER A 15 -28.08 8.22 7.80
C SER A 15 -28.68 7.39 6.66
N SER A 16 -29.70 7.91 5.97
CA SER A 16 -30.32 7.27 4.80
C SER A 16 -29.42 7.18 3.55
N ALA A 17 -28.39 8.02 3.43
CA ALA A 17 -27.53 8.05 2.24
C ALA A 17 -26.67 6.78 2.11
N TYR A 18 -26.13 6.31 3.24
CA TYR A 18 -25.24 5.14 3.29
C TYR A 18 -25.66 4.08 4.31
N ARG A 19 -26.81 4.26 4.97
CA ARG A 19 -27.33 3.39 6.07
C ARG A 19 -26.45 3.37 7.31
N GLU A 20 -25.79 4.49 7.59
CA GLU A 20 -24.88 4.63 8.73
C GLU A 20 -25.63 5.06 9.99
N SER A 21 -25.57 4.25 11.04
CA SER A 21 -26.29 4.53 12.29
C SER A 21 -25.68 5.67 13.11
N LEU A 22 -24.43 6.05 12.84
CA LEU A 22 -23.74 7.17 13.50
C LEU A 22 -23.93 8.50 12.77
N ALA A 23 -24.49 8.48 11.56
CA ALA A 23 -24.77 9.68 10.78
C ALA A 23 -26.06 10.38 11.29
N PRO A 24 -26.18 11.71 11.11
CA PRO A 24 -27.40 12.43 11.47
C PRO A 24 -28.59 12.03 10.58
N ASP A 25 -29.82 12.24 11.04
CA ASP A 25 -31.03 11.96 10.25
C ASP A 25 -31.12 12.78 8.96
N GLN A 26 -30.63 14.02 9.01
CA GLN A 26 -30.57 14.94 7.88
C GLN A 26 -29.13 15.34 7.61
N ALA A 27 -28.79 15.46 6.32
CA ALA A 27 -27.48 15.92 5.90
C ALA A 27 -27.28 17.40 6.30
N ASP A 28 -26.06 17.76 6.67
CA ASP A 28 -25.71 19.15 6.98
C ASP A 28 -24.23 19.46 6.69
N ASN A 29 -23.86 20.73 6.85
CA ASN A 29 -22.52 21.22 6.58
C ASN A 29 -21.59 21.19 7.81
N GLN A 30 -21.98 20.50 8.89
CA GLN A 30 -21.15 20.43 10.08
C GLN A 30 -19.97 19.49 9.85
N LEU A 31 -18.84 19.78 10.49
CA LEU A 31 -17.60 19.03 10.31
C LEU A 31 -17.05 18.64 11.66
N GLN A 32 -16.27 17.57 11.71
CA GLN A 32 -15.50 17.26 12.90
C GLN A 32 -14.61 18.45 13.30
N ALA A 33 -14.65 18.76 14.59
CA ALA A 33 -14.02 19.93 15.21
C ALA A 33 -12.47 19.93 15.15
N TYR A 34 -11.83 21.10 15.18
CA TYR A 34 -10.37 21.27 14.97
C TYR A 34 -9.68 21.82 16.23
N ASN A 35 -8.40 21.50 16.47
CA ASN A 35 -7.60 22.22 17.46
C ASN A 35 -6.14 22.32 17.05
N PHE A 36 -5.31 22.98 17.84
CA PHE A 36 -3.88 22.76 17.77
C PHE A 36 -3.49 21.59 18.66
N ARG A 37 -2.56 20.79 18.18
CA ARG A 37 -1.84 19.83 19.02
C ARG A 37 -0.52 20.47 19.40
N PHE A 38 -0.42 20.95 20.64
CA PHE A 38 0.79 21.61 21.11
C PHE A 38 1.81 20.57 21.56
N ILE A 39 3.09 20.87 21.37
CA ILE A 39 4.17 20.14 22.02
C ILE A 39 4.63 20.98 23.22
N MET A 40 4.46 20.44 24.42
CA MET A 40 4.72 21.16 25.66
C MET A 40 5.67 20.39 26.58
N THR A 41 6.32 21.10 27.48
CA THR A 41 7.25 20.52 28.46
C THR A 41 7.10 21.15 29.83
N ARG A 42 7.55 20.39 30.84
CA ARG A 42 7.75 20.86 32.22
C ARG A 42 9.21 21.11 32.56
N ASP A 43 10.15 20.76 31.69
CA ASP A 43 11.59 20.98 31.93
C ASP A 43 11.89 22.48 31.90
N PRO A 44 12.31 23.11 33.02
CA PRO A 44 12.59 24.53 33.07
C PRO A 44 13.64 25.00 32.05
N LYS A 45 14.58 24.13 31.64
CA LYS A 45 15.61 24.46 30.64
C LYS A 45 15.01 24.61 29.24
N ASN A 46 14.06 23.73 28.91
CA ASN A 46 13.39 23.71 27.61
C ASN A 46 12.05 24.46 27.60
N ARG A 47 11.56 24.93 28.74
CA ARG A 47 10.26 25.59 28.84
C ARG A 47 10.33 27.06 28.43
N VAL A 48 9.47 27.43 27.47
CA VAL A 48 9.17 28.82 27.10
C VAL A 48 7.80 29.19 27.65
N THR A 49 7.73 30.27 28.41
CA THR A 49 6.48 30.74 29.03
C THR A 49 5.53 31.31 27.97
N PRO A 50 4.29 30.78 27.86
CA PRO A 50 3.26 31.34 26.99
C PRO A 50 3.02 32.83 27.22
N GLN A 51 3.00 33.60 26.14
CA GLN A 51 2.63 35.01 26.14
C GLN A 51 1.17 35.18 25.72
N ALA A 52 0.58 36.34 26.02
CA ALA A 52 -0.78 36.65 25.55
C ALA A 52 -0.80 36.63 24.01
N PRO A 53 -1.67 35.82 23.37
CA PRO A 53 -1.74 35.80 21.92
C PRO A 53 -2.35 37.10 21.38
N VAL A 54 -2.06 37.40 20.11
CA VAL A 54 -2.64 38.56 19.41
C VAL A 54 -4.17 38.51 19.49
N GLY A 55 -4.77 39.62 19.93
CA GLY A 55 -6.22 39.74 20.09
C GLY A 55 -6.80 39.06 21.34
N TYR A 56 -5.96 38.64 22.29
CA TYR A 56 -6.39 38.12 23.59
C TYR A 56 -7.38 39.08 24.29
N ARG A 57 -8.46 38.52 24.82
CA ARG A 57 -9.43 39.23 25.65
C ARG A 57 -9.74 38.35 26.86
N ARG A 58 -9.52 38.90 28.04
CA ARG A 58 -9.78 38.21 29.32
C ARG A 58 -11.20 37.62 29.40
N ASP A 59 -12.19 38.41 28.98
CA ASP A 59 -13.62 38.06 29.11
C ASP A 59 -14.03 36.81 28.30
N ASP A 60 -13.26 36.45 27.25
CA ASP A 60 -13.50 35.21 26.51
C ASP A 60 -13.26 33.95 27.38
N PHE A 61 -12.53 34.08 28.49
CA PHE A 61 -12.07 32.95 29.32
C PHE A 61 -12.64 32.94 30.74
N VAL A 62 -13.27 34.02 31.21
CA VAL A 62 -13.79 34.11 32.59
C VAL A 62 -14.73 32.96 32.95
N GLY A 63 -15.53 32.47 32.00
CA GLY A 63 -16.43 31.33 32.22
C GLY A 63 -15.73 30.00 32.58
N VAL A 64 -14.41 29.87 32.35
CA VAL A 64 -13.67 28.66 32.76
C VAL A 64 -13.56 28.54 34.29
N LEU A 65 -13.70 29.64 35.02
CA LEU A 65 -13.60 29.66 36.48
C LEU A 65 -14.70 28.81 37.13
N GLU A 66 -15.91 28.83 36.58
CA GLU A 66 -17.01 27.95 37.02
C GLU A 66 -16.67 26.48 36.80
N ALA A 67 -16.03 26.14 35.68
CA ALA A 67 -15.58 24.78 35.40
C ALA A 67 -14.47 24.32 36.38
N LEU A 68 -13.56 25.22 36.78
CA LEU A 68 -12.51 24.93 37.78
C LEU A 68 -13.06 24.78 39.21
N GLN A 69 -14.18 25.43 39.52
CA GLN A 69 -14.88 25.26 40.78
C GLN A 69 -15.72 23.97 40.80
N SER A 70 -16.05 23.44 39.63
CA SER A 70 -16.71 22.14 39.51
C SER A 70 -15.73 21.01 39.88
N GLU A 71 -16.20 19.97 40.58
CA GLU A 71 -15.39 18.79 40.89
C GLU A 71 -15.05 17.93 39.64
N GLN A 72 -15.51 18.35 38.45
CA GLN A 72 -15.28 17.68 37.18
C GLN A 72 -13.90 17.99 36.59
N ILE A 73 -13.31 19.15 36.91
CA ILE A 73 -11.94 19.50 36.54
C ILE A 73 -11.06 19.43 37.78
N ARG A 74 -10.12 18.48 37.78
CA ARG A 74 -9.20 18.24 38.90
C ARG A 74 -7.77 18.72 38.64
N ARG A 75 -7.42 18.91 37.37
CA ARG A 75 -6.06 19.25 36.92
C ARG A 75 -6.13 20.19 35.72
N ILE A 76 -5.09 20.99 35.51
CA ILE A 76 -4.95 21.75 34.26
C ILE A 76 -4.44 20.83 33.15
N PHE A 77 -3.43 20.01 33.43
CA PHE A 77 -2.86 19.04 32.49
C PHE A 77 -2.92 17.63 33.08
N ASP A 78 -3.60 16.71 32.40
CA ASP A 78 -3.64 15.29 32.79
C ASP A 78 -4.06 14.38 31.63
N TYR A 79 -4.24 13.09 31.89
CA TYR A 79 -4.74 12.09 30.96
C TYR A 79 -5.59 11.02 31.67
N PRO A 80 -6.67 10.49 31.05
CA PRO A 80 -7.25 10.90 29.77
C PRO A 80 -8.36 11.96 29.92
N SER A 81 -8.80 12.27 31.14
CA SER A 81 -9.99 13.08 31.43
C SER A 81 -9.85 13.90 32.72
N ARG A 82 -10.89 14.67 33.09
CA ARG A 82 -10.94 15.55 34.27
C ARG A 82 -9.82 16.60 34.33
N CYS A 83 -9.31 17.00 33.17
CA CYS A 83 -8.33 18.06 32.98
C CYS A 83 -8.77 19.02 31.88
N ILE A 84 -8.10 20.17 31.73
CA ILE A 84 -8.38 21.10 30.61
C ILE A 84 -7.61 20.70 29.35
N PHE A 85 -6.31 20.42 29.51
CA PHE A 85 -5.40 20.04 28.44
C PHE A 85 -5.00 18.58 28.58
N LYS A 86 -5.30 17.75 27.58
CA LYS A 86 -4.94 16.33 27.60
C LYS A 86 -3.46 16.16 27.28
N ALA A 87 -2.63 15.88 28.28
CA ALA A 87 -1.22 15.57 28.09
C ALA A 87 -1.06 14.08 27.78
N GLN A 88 -0.92 13.74 26.50
CA GLN A 88 -0.94 12.35 26.03
C GLN A 88 0.11 11.49 26.72
N THR A 89 -0.26 10.23 27.00
CA THR A 89 0.65 9.21 27.54
C THR A 89 0.80 8.05 26.53
N PRO A 90 2.02 7.49 26.36
CA PRO A 90 3.26 7.86 27.03
C PRO A 90 3.76 9.25 26.58
N PRO A 91 4.60 9.93 27.40
CA PRO A 91 5.21 11.18 26.98
C PRO A 91 6.03 10.98 25.70
N LEU A 92 6.18 12.06 24.93
CA LEU A 92 7.15 12.12 23.85
C LEU A 92 8.58 12.07 24.44
N PRO A 93 9.60 11.68 23.65
CA PRO A 93 10.99 11.72 24.07
C PRO A 93 11.41 13.10 24.60
N ASN A 94 12.45 13.12 25.45
CA ASN A 94 13.04 14.35 26.01
C ASN A 94 12.10 15.15 26.94
N GLY A 95 11.20 14.48 27.66
CA GLY A 95 10.32 15.13 28.63
C GLY A 95 9.27 16.06 28.00
N LYS A 96 8.84 15.73 26.78
CA LYS A 96 7.85 16.48 25.99
C LYS A 96 6.51 15.75 26.00
N TYR A 97 5.43 16.47 25.73
CA TYR A 97 4.08 15.94 25.70
C TYR A 97 3.31 16.51 24.52
N ASP A 98 2.54 15.65 23.84
CA ASP A 98 1.52 16.02 22.88
C ASP A 98 0.25 16.41 23.63
N ILE A 99 -0.15 17.68 23.48
CA ILE A 99 -1.30 18.26 24.16
C ILE A 99 -2.49 18.32 23.21
N ASN A 100 -3.62 17.76 23.64
CA ASN A 100 -4.81 17.64 22.81
C ASN A 100 -6.12 17.93 23.57
N ASP A 101 -7.22 17.95 22.84
CA ASP A 101 -8.58 18.09 23.36
C ASP A 101 -8.98 16.91 24.27
N VAL A 102 -9.74 17.21 25.32
CA VAL A 102 -10.40 16.23 26.19
C VAL A 102 -11.84 16.07 25.73
N SER A 103 -12.12 14.96 25.04
CA SER A 103 -13.46 14.62 24.56
C SER A 103 -14.52 14.60 25.66
N ARG A 104 -15.77 14.97 25.32
CA ARG A 104 -16.93 15.01 26.24
C ARG A 104 -16.74 15.82 27.54
N ASN A 105 -15.74 16.70 27.60
CA ASN A 105 -15.40 17.46 28.78
C ASN A 105 -16.07 18.85 28.80
N LEU A 106 -16.12 19.49 29.97
CA LEU A 106 -16.66 20.85 30.13
C LEU A 106 -15.88 21.90 29.34
N VAL A 107 -14.57 21.68 29.16
CA VAL A 107 -13.69 22.56 28.41
C VAL A 107 -13.17 21.81 27.19
N ARG A 108 -13.53 22.30 26.00
CA ARG A 108 -13.06 21.75 24.71
C ARG A 108 -12.08 22.70 24.04
N LEU A 109 -10.97 22.15 23.57
CA LEU A 109 -10.03 22.84 22.68
C LEU A 109 -10.46 22.75 21.22
N SER A 110 -11.28 21.74 20.88
CA SER A 110 -11.69 21.45 19.51
C SER A 110 -12.67 22.46 18.89
N LEU A 111 -13.29 23.33 19.70
CA LEU A 111 -14.19 24.40 19.26
C LEU A 111 -15.21 23.99 18.15
N PRO A 112 -16.05 22.97 18.38
CA PRO A 112 -16.97 22.47 17.34
C PRO A 112 -17.83 23.58 16.72
N GLY A 113 -17.95 23.57 15.39
CA GLY A 113 -18.72 24.55 14.62
C GLY A 113 -17.93 25.78 14.16
N ARG A 114 -16.78 26.10 14.80
CA ARG A 114 -15.93 27.25 14.42
C ARG A 114 -15.15 27.02 13.12
N ASN A 115 -15.10 25.78 12.64
CA ASN A 115 -14.32 25.35 11.48
C ASN A 115 -15.14 25.13 10.20
N THR A 116 -16.46 25.31 10.24
CA THR A 116 -17.39 25.01 9.12
C THR A 116 -17.02 25.70 7.80
N GLY A 117 -16.44 26.91 7.86
CA GLY A 117 -15.98 27.64 6.69
C GLY A 117 -14.69 27.12 6.04
N TRP A 118 -13.99 26.15 6.64
CA TRP A 118 -12.67 25.73 6.20
C TRP A 118 -12.63 25.07 4.81
N PRO A 119 -13.51 24.10 4.46
CA PRO A 119 -13.39 23.37 3.20
C PRO A 119 -13.48 24.28 1.98
N ASN A 120 -14.44 25.21 2.00
CA ASN A 120 -14.76 26.10 0.88
C ASN A 120 -14.26 27.53 1.03
N GLY A 121 -13.64 27.85 2.16
CA GLY A 121 -13.17 29.20 2.44
C GLY A 121 -11.95 29.60 1.61
N SER A 122 -11.83 30.91 1.40
CA SER A 122 -10.62 31.54 0.85
C SER A 122 -9.43 31.37 1.79
N SER A 123 -8.22 31.69 1.29
CA SER A 123 -7.02 31.73 2.14
C SER A 123 -7.19 32.67 3.34
N GLU A 124 -7.90 33.79 3.17
CA GLU A 124 -8.22 34.72 4.25
C GLU A 124 -9.18 34.09 5.28
N GLN A 125 -10.23 33.41 4.84
CA GLN A 125 -11.17 32.74 5.74
C GLN A 125 -10.49 31.62 6.53
N ARG A 126 -9.64 30.81 5.89
CA ARG A 126 -8.85 29.77 6.57
C ARG A 126 -7.86 30.40 7.57
N ARG A 127 -7.21 31.50 7.21
CA ARG A 127 -6.34 32.26 8.12
C ARG A 127 -7.10 32.80 9.33
N LYS A 128 -8.31 33.32 9.14
CA LYS A 128 -9.17 33.78 10.24
C LYS A 128 -9.52 32.62 11.19
N ILE A 129 -9.93 31.47 10.64
CA ILE A 129 -10.22 30.28 11.44
C ILE A 129 -8.98 29.85 12.24
N TRP A 130 -7.80 29.81 11.59
CA TRP A 130 -6.53 29.51 12.24
C TRP A 130 -6.25 30.47 13.41
N LEU A 131 -6.36 31.78 13.17
CA LEU A 131 -6.11 32.83 14.18
C LEU A 131 -7.08 32.73 15.36
N ASP A 132 -8.38 32.49 15.08
CA ASP A 132 -9.39 32.33 16.12
C ASP A 132 -9.11 31.11 17.01
N HIS A 133 -8.67 29.98 16.44
CA HIS A 133 -8.30 28.79 17.22
C HIS A 133 -7.03 29.01 18.04
N MET A 134 -6.02 29.68 17.47
CA MET A 134 -4.76 29.96 18.17
C MET A 134 -4.99 30.93 19.33
N ARG A 135 -5.76 32.01 19.10
CA ARG A 135 -6.15 32.97 20.15
C ARG A 135 -6.89 32.28 21.28
N ASP A 136 -7.89 31.45 20.99
CA ASP A 136 -8.66 30.75 22.02
C ASP A 136 -7.76 29.82 22.84
N GLN A 137 -7.00 28.93 22.20
CA GLN A 137 -6.31 27.86 22.91
C GLN A 137 -5.05 28.34 23.65
N ALA A 138 -4.22 29.17 23.01
CA ALA A 138 -3.07 29.80 23.68
C ALA A 138 -3.54 30.83 24.72
N GLY A 139 -4.65 31.54 24.44
CA GLY A 139 -5.24 32.52 25.35
C GLY A 139 -5.83 31.88 26.59
N LEU A 140 -6.44 30.70 26.47
CA LEU A 140 -6.92 29.92 27.61
C LEU A 140 -5.76 29.52 28.52
N LEU A 141 -4.66 29.01 27.97
CA LEU A 141 -3.47 28.69 28.78
C LEU A 141 -2.89 29.94 29.44
N TYR A 142 -2.77 31.03 28.69
CA TYR A 142 -2.29 32.31 29.23
C TYR A 142 -3.18 32.81 30.37
N PHE A 143 -4.51 32.76 30.23
CA PHE A 143 -5.45 33.11 31.29
C PHE A 143 -5.24 32.25 32.54
N LEU A 144 -5.16 30.92 32.39
CA LEU A 144 -4.93 29.98 33.49
C LEU A 144 -3.60 30.24 34.22
N GLN A 145 -2.57 30.69 33.51
CA GLN A 145 -1.27 31.01 34.09
C GLN A 145 -1.20 32.40 34.74
N ASN A 146 -1.99 33.37 34.30
CA ASN A 146 -1.75 34.78 34.64
C ASN A 146 -2.89 35.48 35.37
N ASP A 147 -4.14 35.05 35.20
CA ASP A 147 -5.28 35.76 35.78
C ASP A 147 -5.41 35.54 37.29
N GLU A 148 -5.60 36.61 38.05
CA GLU A 148 -5.67 36.55 39.52
C GLU A 148 -6.89 35.79 40.03
N ALA A 149 -7.97 35.70 39.23
CA ALA A 149 -9.19 35.01 39.61
C ALA A 149 -9.07 33.48 39.51
N VAL A 150 -8.02 32.96 38.86
CA VAL A 150 -7.79 31.51 38.77
C VAL A 150 -7.34 30.98 40.14
N PRO A 151 -7.98 29.93 40.69
CA PRO A 151 -7.59 29.37 41.98
C PRO A 151 -6.10 28.99 42.02
N LYS A 152 -5.40 29.37 43.10
CA LYS A 152 -3.93 29.33 43.16
C LYS A 152 -3.33 27.96 42.88
N GLN A 153 -4.01 26.87 43.27
CA GLN A 153 -3.55 25.50 42.96
C GLN A 153 -3.48 25.24 41.45
N PHE A 154 -4.51 25.65 40.71
CA PHE A 154 -4.59 25.45 39.27
C PHE A 154 -3.64 26.39 38.52
N GLN A 155 -3.52 27.64 38.99
CA GLN A 155 -2.57 28.59 38.42
C GLN A 155 -1.12 28.13 38.60
N ALA A 156 -0.77 27.60 39.79
CA ALA A 156 0.56 27.05 40.05
C ALA A 156 0.84 25.85 39.13
N GLU A 157 -0.10 24.91 39.01
CA GLU A 157 0.01 23.77 38.10
C GLU A 157 0.16 24.21 36.64
N ALA A 158 -0.66 25.16 36.16
CA ALA A 158 -0.57 25.66 34.80
C ALA A 158 0.80 26.26 34.48
N ARG A 159 1.43 26.95 35.44
CA ARG A 159 2.76 27.56 35.30
C ARG A 159 3.90 26.56 35.26
N GLU A 160 3.65 25.29 35.61
CA GLU A 160 4.63 24.23 35.43
C GLU A 160 4.87 23.91 33.95
N TRP A 161 3.92 24.28 33.07
CA TRP A 161 3.94 23.94 31.66
C TRP A 161 4.27 25.15 30.78
N GLY A 162 4.89 24.88 29.64
CA GLY A 162 5.12 25.87 28.59
C GLY A 162 5.46 25.21 27.26
N TRP A 163 5.72 26.05 26.25
CA TRP A 163 6.14 25.58 24.93
C TRP A 163 7.56 25.00 25.02
N CYS A 164 7.88 24.11 24.09
CA CYS A 164 9.24 23.56 23.98
C CYS A 164 10.13 24.53 23.19
N ARG A 165 11.21 25.01 23.80
CA ARG A 165 12.18 25.95 23.19
C ARG A 165 12.82 25.39 21.93
N ASP A 166 12.96 24.08 21.86
CA ASP A 166 13.59 23.37 20.74
C ASP A 166 12.62 22.90 19.65
N GLU A 167 11.32 23.14 19.82
CA GLU A 167 10.30 22.85 18.81
C GLU A 167 9.83 24.13 18.13
N PHE A 168 9.48 24.04 16.85
CA PHE A 168 8.86 25.12 16.07
C PHE A 168 9.52 26.50 16.27
N THR A 169 10.86 26.55 16.24
CA THR A 169 11.65 27.76 16.52
C THR A 169 11.37 28.91 15.56
N GLU A 170 10.85 28.61 14.37
CA GLU A 170 10.47 29.59 13.34
C GLU A 170 9.09 30.21 13.57
N THR A 171 8.29 29.66 14.47
CA THR A 171 6.89 30.08 14.74
C THR A 171 6.63 30.29 16.22
N ASP A 172 7.60 30.90 16.91
CA ASP A 172 7.55 31.22 18.35
C ASP A 172 7.19 30.00 19.22
N HIS A 173 7.70 28.82 18.83
CA HIS A 173 7.50 27.54 19.50
C HIS A 173 6.06 26.99 19.43
N LEU A 174 5.23 27.56 18.56
CA LEU A 174 3.85 27.12 18.33
C LEU A 174 3.74 26.31 17.03
N PRO A 175 2.87 25.30 16.97
CA PRO A 175 2.65 24.51 15.76
C PRO A 175 2.13 25.40 14.61
N PRO A 176 2.73 25.32 13.41
CA PRO A 176 2.33 26.17 12.28
C PRO A 176 0.98 25.77 11.66
N GLN A 177 0.53 24.53 11.89
CA GLN A 177 -0.66 23.97 11.25
C GLN A 177 -1.77 23.69 12.26
N LEU A 178 -2.99 24.04 11.87
CA LEU A 178 -4.20 23.66 12.60
C LEU A 178 -4.50 22.18 12.33
N TYR A 179 -4.85 21.40 13.36
CA TYR A 179 -5.23 20.00 13.22
C TYR A 179 -6.63 19.88 12.60
N VAL A 180 -6.65 19.88 11.27
CA VAL A 180 -7.85 19.74 10.45
C VAL A 180 -8.19 18.25 10.38
N ARG A 181 -9.21 17.85 11.14
CA ARG A 181 -9.64 16.44 11.23
C ARG A 181 -10.42 15.95 10.03
N GLU A 182 -11.06 16.86 9.30
CA GLU A 182 -11.94 16.56 8.20
C GLU A 182 -12.17 17.82 7.36
N ALA A 183 -12.17 17.70 6.03
CA ALA A 183 -12.55 18.77 5.12
C ALA A 183 -13.32 18.22 3.92
N ARG A 184 -12.83 18.45 2.69
CA ARG A 184 -13.41 17.84 1.49
C ARG A 184 -13.01 16.36 1.45
N ARG A 185 -13.96 15.50 1.11
CA ARG A 185 -13.78 14.06 0.89
C ARG A 185 -14.13 13.74 -0.56
N MET A 186 -13.28 13.00 -1.24
CA MET A 186 -13.50 12.62 -2.64
C MET A 186 -14.73 11.73 -2.80
N ILE A 187 -15.35 11.69 -3.98
CA ILE A 187 -16.22 10.58 -4.40
C ILE A 187 -15.45 9.73 -5.40
N GLY A 188 -14.90 8.62 -4.91
CA GLY A 188 -14.08 7.67 -5.64
C GLY A 188 -14.85 6.45 -6.14
N GLN A 189 -14.10 5.46 -6.61
CA GLN A 189 -14.64 4.17 -7.04
C GLN A 189 -15.30 3.41 -5.87
N HIS A 190 -14.72 3.51 -4.67
CA HIS A 190 -15.33 3.05 -3.42
C HIS A 190 -15.49 4.23 -2.45
N VAL A 191 -16.69 4.41 -1.89
CA VAL A 191 -16.93 5.37 -0.80
C VAL A 191 -16.85 4.59 0.49
N TYR A 192 -15.80 4.82 1.29
CA TYR A 192 -15.63 4.17 2.57
C TYR A 192 -16.70 4.62 3.57
N VAL A 193 -17.41 3.69 4.18
CA VAL A 193 -18.55 3.94 5.08
C VAL A 193 -18.38 3.19 6.40
N GLN A 194 -19.19 3.52 7.40
CA GLN A 194 -19.21 2.88 8.72
C GLN A 194 -19.13 1.35 8.63
N HIS A 195 -19.96 0.78 7.76
CA HIS A 195 -20.08 -0.67 7.57
C HIS A 195 -18.78 -1.36 7.15
N ASP A 196 -17.87 -0.67 6.44
CA ASP A 196 -16.60 -1.26 5.99
C ASP A 196 -15.67 -1.57 7.18
N SER A 197 -15.83 -0.83 8.28
CA SER A 197 -15.08 -1.05 9.52
C SER A 197 -15.78 -1.99 10.52
N GLU A 198 -17.05 -2.33 10.31
CA GLU A 198 -17.80 -3.20 11.22
C GLU A 198 -17.44 -4.68 11.06
N HIS A 199 -17.66 -5.46 12.12
CA HIS A 199 -17.57 -6.92 12.06
C HIS A 199 -18.36 -7.48 10.88
N ALA A 200 -17.77 -8.45 10.16
CA ALA A 200 -18.55 -9.27 9.25
C ALA A 200 -19.56 -10.13 10.05
N PRO A 201 -20.71 -10.50 9.47
CA PRO A 201 -21.73 -11.26 10.18
C PRO A 201 -21.16 -12.55 10.81
N GLY A 202 -21.18 -12.62 12.14
CA GLY A 202 -20.70 -13.78 12.91
C GLY A 202 -19.18 -13.93 13.01
N ASP A 203 -18.39 -12.94 12.57
CA ASP A 203 -16.93 -13.04 12.48
C ASP A 203 -16.21 -12.06 13.43
N ALA A 204 -15.06 -12.46 13.95
CA ALA A 204 -14.16 -11.58 14.70
C ALA A 204 -13.59 -10.45 13.83
N ARG A 205 -13.48 -10.66 12.51
CA ARG A 205 -12.88 -9.72 11.56
C ARG A 205 -13.91 -8.72 11.00
N ALA A 206 -13.43 -7.57 10.53
CA ALA A 206 -14.24 -6.61 9.79
C ALA A 206 -14.76 -7.20 8.46
N ARG A 207 -15.59 -6.46 7.71
CA ARG A 207 -15.99 -6.89 6.35
C ARG A 207 -14.77 -7.07 5.44
N LEU A 208 -14.80 -8.15 4.64
CA LEU A 208 -13.73 -8.49 3.72
C LEU A 208 -13.71 -7.53 2.52
N HIS A 209 -12.55 -6.92 2.28
CA HIS A 209 -12.24 -6.18 1.07
C HIS A 209 -11.07 -6.86 0.34
N ARG A 210 -11.37 -7.63 -0.71
CA ARG A 210 -10.35 -8.40 -1.46
C ARG A 210 -9.34 -7.50 -2.18
N ASP A 211 -9.75 -6.29 -2.51
CA ASP A 211 -8.96 -5.24 -3.16
C ASP A 211 -8.32 -4.27 -2.14
N SER A 212 -8.18 -4.69 -0.88
CA SER A 212 -7.53 -3.92 0.17
C SER A 212 -6.06 -3.60 -0.13
N ILE A 213 -5.66 -2.36 0.14
CA ILE A 213 -4.28 -1.87 -0.01
C ILE A 213 -3.68 -1.35 1.29
N ALA A 214 -4.47 -1.33 2.35
CA ALA A 214 -4.05 -0.93 3.70
C ALA A 214 -5.00 -1.51 4.74
N MET A 215 -4.61 -1.41 6.00
CA MET A 215 -5.43 -1.81 7.13
C MET A 215 -5.32 -0.77 8.24
N SER A 216 -6.25 -0.78 9.18
CA SER A 216 -6.25 0.05 10.38
C SER A 216 -7.09 -0.61 11.48
N ASP A 217 -6.96 -0.15 12.72
CA ASP A 217 -7.69 -0.67 13.89
C ASP A 217 -8.40 0.43 14.69
N TYR A 218 -8.43 1.64 14.15
CA TYR A 218 -8.98 2.79 14.85
C TYR A 218 -10.48 2.94 14.60
N GLY A 219 -11.27 2.94 15.68
CA GLY A 219 -12.72 3.05 15.63
C GLY A 219 -13.24 4.36 15.03
N ASN A 220 -14.47 4.34 14.52
CA ASN A 220 -15.10 5.56 14.03
C ASN A 220 -15.27 6.52 15.22
N ASN A 221 -14.53 7.63 15.23
CA ASN A 221 -14.71 8.65 16.24
C ASN A 221 -14.80 10.07 15.67
N CYS A 222 -15.76 10.81 16.22
CA CYS A 222 -15.94 12.22 15.92
C CYS A 222 -15.86 13.02 17.22
N HIS A 223 -14.94 13.99 17.28
CA HIS A 223 -14.75 14.88 18.42
C HIS A 223 -15.80 16.02 18.49
N GLY A 224 -17.01 15.76 17.99
CA GLY A 224 -18.10 16.73 17.93
C GLY A 224 -18.04 17.60 16.67
N THR A 225 -19.20 18.10 16.26
CA THR A 225 -19.35 18.90 15.04
C THR A 225 -19.99 20.26 15.28
N PHE A 226 -20.70 20.41 16.40
CA PHE A 226 -21.29 21.68 16.81
C PHE A 226 -21.38 21.81 18.34
N HIS A 227 -21.65 23.03 18.80
CA HIS A 227 -21.71 23.38 20.20
C HIS A 227 -22.87 24.34 20.48
N GLU A 228 -23.62 24.05 21.54
CA GLU A 228 -24.77 24.83 21.99
C GLU A 228 -24.55 25.33 23.42
N GLY A 229 -24.95 26.58 23.67
CA GLY A 229 -24.82 27.20 24.99
C GLY A 229 -23.44 27.85 25.21
N PRO A 230 -23.00 27.98 26.48
CA PRO A 230 -21.79 28.72 26.84
C PRO A 230 -20.51 27.98 26.43
N ARG A 231 -19.46 28.75 26.09
CA ARG A 231 -18.12 28.27 25.67
C ARG A 231 -17.52 27.18 26.58
N PHE A 232 -17.84 27.24 27.86
CA PHE A 232 -17.46 26.26 28.88
C PHE A 232 -18.74 25.68 29.49
N GLY A 233 -18.84 24.35 29.56
CA GLY A 233 -20.00 23.64 30.12
C GLY A 233 -21.23 23.54 29.20
N GLY A 234 -21.18 24.08 27.98
CA GLY A 234 -22.24 23.88 26.98
C GLY A 234 -22.31 22.45 26.41
N ARG A 235 -23.31 22.20 25.57
CA ARG A 235 -23.59 20.87 24.99
C ARG A 235 -22.88 20.70 23.64
N HIS A 236 -22.18 19.59 23.47
CA HIS A 236 -21.57 19.21 22.18
C HIS A 236 -22.46 18.22 21.44
N THR A 237 -22.60 18.40 20.12
CA THR A 237 -23.40 17.52 19.26
C THR A 237 -22.53 16.90 18.16
N GLY A 238 -23.00 15.80 17.57
CA GLY A 238 -22.27 15.05 16.55
C GLY A 238 -21.04 14.27 17.04
N GLU A 239 -20.85 14.15 18.35
CA GLU A 239 -19.74 13.41 18.95
C GLU A 239 -20.11 11.93 19.13
N PHE A 240 -19.25 11.02 18.64
CA PHE A 240 -19.44 9.57 18.75
C PHE A 240 -18.11 8.83 18.85
N TYR A 241 -18.15 7.62 19.42
CA TYR A 241 -17.02 6.71 19.56
C TYR A 241 -17.53 5.28 19.37
N ASN A 242 -17.22 4.68 18.23
CA ASN A 242 -17.64 3.33 17.88
C ASN A 242 -16.41 2.41 17.79
N PRO A 243 -16.20 1.54 18.79
CA PRO A 243 -15.16 0.50 18.72
C PRO A 243 -15.44 -0.46 17.56
N VAL A 244 -14.39 -0.82 16.83
CA VAL A 244 -14.45 -1.69 15.64
C VAL A 244 -13.31 -2.72 15.70
N PRO A 245 -13.43 -3.87 15.02
CA PRO A 245 -12.29 -4.75 14.77
C PRO A 245 -11.30 -4.08 13.81
N PRO A 246 -10.05 -4.53 13.74
CA PRO A 246 -9.15 -4.19 12.64
C PRO A 246 -9.82 -4.42 11.28
N TYR A 247 -9.73 -3.43 10.41
CA TYR A 247 -10.42 -3.37 9.13
C TYR A 247 -9.47 -3.09 7.98
N GLN A 248 -9.98 -3.38 6.79
CA GLN A 248 -9.29 -3.25 5.51
C GLN A 248 -9.72 -1.97 4.80
N ILE A 249 -8.85 -1.46 3.92
CA ILE A 249 -9.11 -0.24 3.16
C ILE A 249 -8.91 -0.53 1.67
N PRO A 250 -10.00 -0.62 0.88
CA PRO A 250 -9.96 -1.00 -0.54
C PRO A 250 -9.30 0.08 -1.41
N TYR A 251 -8.65 -0.33 -2.50
CA TYR A 251 -7.97 0.59 -3.43
C TYR A 251 -8.87 1.69 -3.98
N GLY A 252 -10.16 1.39 -4.19
CA GLY A 252 -11.15 2.33 -4.70
C GLY A 252 -11.33 3.60 -3.86
N VAL A 253 -10.87 3.64 -2.60
CA VAL A 253 -10.92 4.87 -1.79
C VAL A 253 -9.94 5.93 -2.28
N LEU A 254 -8.85 5.53 -2.94
CA LEU A 254 -7.78 6.40 -3.44
C LEU A 254 -8.07 6.95 -4.83
N VAL A 255 -8.98 6.29 -5.56
CA VAL A 255 -9.10 6.42 -7.01
C VAL A 255 -10.40 7.15 -7.36
N PRO A 256 -10.33 8.34 -7.99
CA PRO A 256 -11.52 9.02 -8.52
C PRO A 256 -12.13 8.21 -9.68
N ARG A 257 -13.45 8.36 -9.88
CA ARG A 257 -14.17 7.62 -10.94
C ARG A 257 -13.76 8.00 -12.36
N GLU A 258 -13.63 9.30 -12.60
CA GLU A 258 -13.50 9.86 -13.95
C GLU A 258 -12.14 10.50 -14.22
N THR A 259 -11.50 11.08 -13.19
CA THR A 259 -10.22 11.79 -13.36
C THR A 259 -9.05 10.81 -13.37
N GLU A 260 -8.52 10.52 -14.55
CA GLU A 260 -7.33 9.68 -14.68
C GLU A 260 -6.08 10.34 -14.06
N ASN A 261 -5.08 9.51 -13.75
CA ASN A 261 -3.76 9.92 -13.27
C ASN A 261 -3.74 10.76 -11.98
N LEU A 262 -4.75 10.60 -11.12
CA LEU A 262 -4.83 11.24 -9.81
C LEU A 262 -5.11 10.20 -8.73
N LEU A 263 -4.29 10.21 -7.68
CA LEU A 263 -4.48 9.43 -6.46
C LEU A 263 -4.66 10.37 -5.28
N VAL A 264 -5.61 10.07 -4.38
CA VAL A 264 -6.01 10.97 -3.29
C VAL A 264 -5.96 10.25 -1.93
N PRO A 265 -4.80 10.24 -1.23
CA PRO A 265 -4.64 9.47 0.02
C PRO A 265 -5.18 10.15 1.28
N ALA A 266 -5.23 11.50 1.33
CA ALA A 266 -5.64 12.23 2.53
C ALA A 266 -7.13 12.64 2.50
N ALA A 267 -7.57 13.24 1.39
CA ALA A 267 -8.98 13.57 1.14
C ALA A 267 -9.71 12.39 0.49
N ALA A 268 -9.41 11.17 0.98
CA ALA A 268 -9.85 9.90 0.43
C ALA A 268 -11.38 9.81 0.33
N SER A 269 -11.85 8.86 -0.48
CA SER A 269 -13.26 8.69 -0.75
C SER A 269 -13.98 8.01 0.41
N SER A 270 -14.85 8.75 1.09
CA SER A 270 -15.61 8.27 2.24
C SER A 270 -16.83 9.14 2.58
N SER A 271 -17.76 8.57 3.34
CA SER A 271 -18.73 9.35 4.12
C SER A 271 -18.03 10.08 5.28
N HIS A 272 -18.76 10.95 5.98
CA HIS A 272 -18.30 11.55 7.25
C HIS A 272 -17.92 10.48 8.29
N VAL A 273 -18.78 9.47 8.49
CA VAL A 273 -18.57 8.44 9.51
C VAL A 273 -17.42 7.50 9.12
N GLY A 274 -17.33 7.13 7.84
CA GLY A 274 -16.20 6.38 7.31
C GLY A 274 -14.88 7.14 7.45
N PHE A 275 -14.86 8.45 7.16
CA PHE A 275 -13.64 9.27 7.32
C PHE A 275 -13.14 9.31 8.77
N CYS A 276 -14.05 9.22 9.74
CA CYS A 276 -13.70 9.16 11.16
C CYS A 276 -12.86 7.94 11.53
N ALA A 277 -12.82 6.90 10.69
CA ALA A 277 -11.90 5.76 10.78
C ALA A 277 -10.59 6.00 9.98
N LEU A 278 -10.65 6.65 8.83
CA LEU A 278 -9.52 6.81 7.90
C LEU A 278 -8.56 7.98 8.23
N ARG A 279 -9.01 8.97 9.01
CA ARG A 279 -8.35 10.29 9.16
C ARG A 279 -7.03 10.33 9.94
N LEU A 280 -6.49 9.18 10.38
CA LEU A 280 -5.29 9.17 11.22
C LEU A 280 -4.02 9.09 10.37
N GLU A 281 -2.96 9.71 10.88
CA GLU A 281 -1.67 9.81 10.19
C GLU A 281 -1.08 8.44 9.81
N PRO A 282 -1.10 7.38 10.66
CA PRO A 282 -0.64 6.05 10.25
C PRO A 282 -1.42 5.48 9.06
N VAL A 283 -2.73 5.76 8.98
CA VAL A 283 -3.57 5.33 7.86
C VAL A 283 -3.18 6.08 6.60
N TRP A 284 -3.01 7.41 6.67
CA TRP A 284 -2.56 8.21 5.53
C TRP A 284 -1.15 7.83 5.06
N MET A 285 -0.26 7.40 5.96
CA MET A 285 1.06 6.88 5.59
C MET A 285 0.93 5.60 4.77
N SER A 286 0.12 4.63 5.22
CA SER A 286 -0.14 3.39 4.46
C SER A 286 -0.80 3.67 3.10
N LEU A 287 -1.79 4.56 3.08
CA LEU A 287 -2.45 5.02 1.85
C LEU A 287 -1.50 5.74 0.91
N GLY A 288 -0.59 6.56 1.44
CA GLY A 288 0.45 7.26 0.68
C GLY A 288 1.46 6.29 0.06
N GLN A 289 1.88 5.27 0.80
CA GLN A 289 2.73 4.20 0.27
C GLN A 289 2.03 3.44 -0.86
N ALA A 290 0.77 3.03 -0.66
CA ALA A 290 -0.03 2.38 -1.69
C ALA A 290 -0.18 3.26 -2.94
N ALA A 291 -0.43 4.57 -2.77
CA ALA A 291 -0.50 5.50 -3.87
C ALA A 291 0.83 5.61 -4.64
N GLY A 292 1.97 5.62 -3.94
CA GLY A 292 3.30 5.63 -4.57
C GLY A 292 3.57 4.39 -5.42
N HIS A 293 3.28 3.19 -4.90
CA HIS A 293 3.40 1.94 -5.66
C HIS A 293 2.44 1.90 -6.85
N ALA A 294 1.19 2.34 -6.66
CA ALA A 294 0.18 2.41 -7.72
C ALA A 294 0.62 3.32 -8.86
N ALA A 295 1.13 4.52 -8.54
CA ALA A 295 1.67 5.45 -9.53
C ALA A 295 2.87 4.85 -10.28
N SER A 296 3.77 4.14 -9.58
CA SER A 296 4.90 3.45 -10.21
C SER A 296 4.46 2.37 -11.21
N ILE A 297 3.44 1.57 -10.85
CA ILE A 297 2.87 0.56 -11.76
C ILE A 297 2.24 1.24 -12.97
N ALA A 298 1.40 2.26 -12.74
CA ALA A 298 0.71 3.01 -13.79
C ALA A 298 1.69 3.59 -14.82
N VAL A 299 2.77 4.24 -14.35
CA VAL A 299 3.81 4.80 -15.23
C VAL A 299 4.54 3.70 -16.01
N ALA A 300 4.93 2.61 -15.36
CA ALA A 300 5.67 1.52 -15.99
C ALA A 300 4.85 0.81 -17.10
N GLN A 301 3.54 0.67 -16.89
CA GLN A 301 2.63 -0.01 -17.81
C GLN A 301 1.91 0.95 -18.77
N LYS A 302 2.10 2.27 -18.62
CA LYS A 302 1.37 3.30 -19.36
C LYS A 302 -0.15 3.16 -19.23
N LEU A 303 -0.61 2.84 -18.02
CA LEU A 303 -2.03 2.71 -17.68
C LEU A 303 -2.49 3.89 -16.83
N ALA A 304 -3.78 4.20 -16.89
CA ALA A 304 -4.39 5.05 -15.89
C ALA A 304 -4.36 4.36 -14.52
N VAL A 305 -4.31 5.13 -13.43
CA VAL A 305 -4.30 4.59 -12.06
C VAL A 305 -5.55 3.75 -11.73
N GLN A 306 -6.65 3.96 -12.46
CA GLN A 306 -7.89 3.18 -12.41
C GLN A 306 -7.74 1.75 -12.97
N GLN A 307 -6.76 1.52 -13.84
CA GLN A 307 -6.63 0.32 -14.67
C GLN A 307 -5.49 -0.60 -14.21
N ILE A 308 -4.71 -0.20 -13.20
CA ILE A 308 -3.63 -1.04 -12.69
C ILE A 308 -4.18 -2.32 -12.04
N SER A 309 -3.38 -3.37 -12.04
CA SER A 309 -3.68 -4.59 -11.29
C SER A 309 -3.56 -4.34 -9.78
N VAL A 310 -4.68 -4.37 -9.06
CA VAL A 310 -4.66 -4.30 -7.59
C VAL A 310 -3.91 -5.48 -6.97
N ARG A 311 -3.92 -6.65 -7.63
CA ARG A 311 -3.14 -7.82 -7.19
C ARG A 311 -1.64 -7.54 -7.23
N GLN A 312 -1.17 -6.92 -8.31
CA GLN A 312 0.24 -6.52 -8.45
C GLN A 312 0.63 -5.45 -7.42
N LEU A 313 -0.28 -4.50 -7.15
CA LEU A 313 -0.07 -3.51 -6.09
C LEU A 313 0.04 -4.17 -4.71
N GLN A 314 -0.86 -5.10 -4.39
CA GLN A 314 -0.85 -5.84 -3.12
C GLN A 314 0.44 -6.62 -2.94
N GLN A 315 0.97 -7.27 -3.98
CA GLN A 315 2.26 -7.96 -3.92
C GLN A 315 3.41 -7.01 -3.59
N ARG A 316 3.48 -5.86 -4.27
CA ARG A 316 4.51 -4.84 -3.97
C ARG A 316 4.42 -4.34 -2.53
N LEU A 317 3.19 -4.19 -2.02
CA LEU A 317 2.95 -3.81 -0.62
C LEU A 317 3.41 -4.91 0.34
N HIS A 318 3.03 -6.17 0.10
CA HIS A 318 3.43 -7.30 0.94
C HIS A 318 4.94 -7.52 0.95
N ALA A 319 5.59 -7.43 -0.21
CA ALA A 319 7.04 -7.51 -0.35
C ALA A 319 7.76 -6.36 0.38
N ALA A 320 7.12 -5.19 0.50
CA ALA A 320 7.62 -4.07 1.30
C ALA A 320 7.26 -4.18 2.80
N GLY A 321 6.63 -5.27 3.24
CA GLY A 321 6.23 -5.48 4.63
C GLY A 321 4.92 -4.77 5.03
N SER A 322 4.16 -4.23 4.08
CA SER A 322 2.91 -3.52 4.34
C SER A 322 1.74 -4.50 4.44
N ALA A 323 0.99 -4.43 5.53
CA ALA A 323 -0.18 -5.27 5.75
C ALA A 323 -1.43 -4.70 5.04
N THR A 324 -2.18 -5.58 4.38
CA THR A 324 -3.49 -5.29 3.76
C THR A 324 -4.65 -5.96 4.51
N ILE A 325 -4.32 -6.81 5.49
CA ILE A 325 -5.23 -7.41 6.48
C ILE A 325 -4.48 -7.58 7.81
N TYR A 326 -5.17 -7.34 8.94
CA TYR A 326 -4.57 -7.53 10.26
C TYR A 326 -4.44 -9.02 10.61
N VAL A 327 -3.23 -9.44 11.00
CA VAL A 327 -2.95 -10.77 11.56
C VAL A 327 -2.04 -10.58 12.76
N SER A 328 -2.42 -11.10 13.92
CA SER A 328 -1.76 -10.78 15.19
C SER A 328 -0.45 -11.52 15.45
N ASP A 329 -0.23 -12.64 14.77
CA ASP A 329 0.85 -13.61 15.01
C ASP A 329 1.75 -13.85 13.78
N VAL A 330 1.49 -13.17 12.66
CA VAL A 330 2.30 -13.20 11.44
C VAL A 330 2.62 -11.75 11.05
N LEU A 331 3.74 -11.25 11.58
CA LEU A 331 4.15 -9.84 11.47
C LEU A 331 5.05 -9.60 10.23
N PRO A 332 5.24 -8.33 9.81
CA PRO A 332 6.23 -8.01 8.79
C PRO A 332 7.61 -8.56 9.17
N GLY A 333 8.18 -9.41 8.32
CA GLY A 333 9.44 -10.12 8.57
C GLY A 333 9.29 -11.63 8.80
N ASP A 334 8.07 -12.11 9.04
CA ASP A 334 7.78 -13.55 9.03
C ASP A 334 7.90 -14.11 7.59
N PRO A 335 8.53 -15.28 7.37
CA PRO A 335 8.62 -15.90 6.04
C PRO A 335 7.27 -16.12 5.35
N ASP A 336 6.20 -16.34 6.13
CA ASP A 336 4.85 -16.57 5.62
C ASP A 336 4.05 -15.28 5.45
N PHE A 337 4.62 -14.11 5.76
CA PHE A 337 3.90 -12.83 5.77
C PHE A 337 3.12 -12.59 4.47
N ALA A 338 3.79 -12.67 3.31
CA ALA A 338 3.14 -12.44 2.03
C ALA A 338 2.05 -13.49 1.71
N ALA A 339 2.31 -14.76 2.02
CA ALA A 339 1.36 -15.84 1.80
C ALA A 339 0.10 -15.68 2.65
N VAL A 340 0.27 -15.31 3.92
CA VAL A 340 -0.82 -15.07 4.86
C VAL A 340 -1.62 -13.81 4.51
N GLN A 341 -0.94 -12.72 4.11
CA GLN A 341 -1.62 -11.52 3.66
C GLN A 341 -2.45 -11.81 2.40
N TRP A 342 -1.87 -12.48 1.39
CA TRP A 342 -2.59 -12.89 0.19
C TRP A 342 -3.78 -13.80 0.49
N TRP A 343 -3.60 -14.81 1.34
CA TRP A 343 -4.67 -15.74 1.71
C TRP A 343 -5.80 -15.05 2.49
N GLY A 344 -5.44 -14.12 3.38
CA GLY A 344 -6.40 -13.29 4.09
C GLY A 344 -7.26 -12.45 3.14
N LEU A 345 -6.66 -11.87 2.09
CA LEU A 345 -7.39 -11.16 1.04
C LEU A 345 -8.31 -12.07 0.22
N GLN A 346 -8.02 -13.37 0.12
CA GLN A 346 -8.95 -14.33 -0.47
C GLN A 346 -10.12 -14.70 0.44
N GLY A 347 -10.14 -14.20 1.68
CA GLY A 347 -11.14 -14.56 2.68
C GLY A 347 -10.76 -15.79 3.50
N GLY A 348 -9.57 -16.35 3.31
CA GLY A 348 -9.13 -17.56 4.00
C GLY A 348 -9.06 -17.43 5.52
N LEU A 349 -8.86 -16.22 6.03
CA LEU A 349 -8.79 -15.97 7.48
C LEU A 349 -10.15 -15.65 8.11
N HIS A 350 -11.22 -15.58 7.32
CA HIS A 350 -12.60 -15.39 7.79
C HIS A 350 -13.23 -16.69 8.28
N GLY A 351 -14.12 -16.58 9.26
CA GLY A 351 -14.82 -17.72 9.86
C GLY A 351 -13.93 -18.64 10.69
N LEU A 352 -12.72 -18.22 11.05
CA LEU A 352 -11.84 -18.94 11.98
C LEU A 352 -12.24 -18.71 13.44
N GLN A 353 -12.73 -17.50 13.75
CA GLN A 353 -13.11 -17.10 15.10
C GLN A 353 -14.44 -16.33 15.04
N PRO A 354 -15.37 -16.61 15.96
CA PRO A 354 -16.66 -15.93 15.98
C PRO A 354 -16.50 -14.48 16.42
N MET A 355 -17.51 -13.65 16.12
CA MET A 355 -17.59 -12.30 16.65
C MET A 355 -17.44 -12.31 18.19
N PRO A 356 -16.60 -11.45 18.77
CA PRO A 356 -16.41 -11.41 20.21
C PRO A 356 -17.72 -11.03 20.93
N PRO A 357 -17.95 -11.50 22.18
CA PRO A 357 -19.16 -11.15 22.94
C PRO A 357 -19.36 -9.65 23.11
N LYS A 358 -18.26 -8.89 23.14
CA LYS A 358 -18.24 -7.43 23.11
C LYS A 358 -17.66 -6.96 21.77
N PRO A 359 -18.48 -6.45 20.84
CA PRO A 359 -18.00 -5.87 19.59
C PRO A 359 -16.94 -4.78 19.81
N GLY A 360 -15.88 -4.80 19.02
CA GLY A 360 -14.73 -3.89 19.15
C GLY A 360 -13.91 -4.10 20.43
N GLN A 361 -13.99 -5.29 21.05
CA GLN A 361 -13.08 -5.68 22.12
C GLN A 361 -11.64 -5.66 21.64
N ARG A 362 -10.81 -4.84 22.29
CA ARG A 362 -9.37 -4.79 22.09
C ARG A 362 -8.65 -5.82 22.97
N GLY A 363 -7.36 -6.03 22.69
CA GLY A 363 -6.48 -6.84 23.53
C GLY A 363 -6.26 -6.23 24.92
N ILE A 364 -5.29 -6.78 25.65
CA ILE A 364 -4.92 -6.29 26.99
C ILE A 364 -4.53 -4.81 26.89
N HIS A 365 -5.11 -3.93 27.72
CA HIS A 365 -4.69 -2.54 27.78
C HIS A 365 -3.28 -2.45 28.35
N LEU A 366 -2.36 -1.84 27.60
CA LEU A 366 -0.96 -1.72 28.02
C LEU A 366 -0.76 -0.38 28.73
N HIS A 367 -0.94 0.73 27.99
CA HIS A 367 -0.95 2.09 28.52
C HIS A 367 -1.51 3.04 27.46
N GLY A 368 -2.06 4.19 27.88
CA GLY A 368 -2.53 5.21 26.93
C GLY A 368 -3.52 4.63 25.92
N GLN A 369 -3.19 4.74 24.63
CA GLN A 369 -3.96 4.18 23.51
C GLN A 369 -3.41 2.84 22.99
N TYR A 370 -2.38 2.29 23.63
CA TYR A 370 -1.72 1.05 23.24
C TYR A 370 -2.37 -0.16 23.90
N TYR A 371 -2.68 -1.15 23.07
CA TYR A 371 -3.29 -2.41 23.46
C TYR A 371 -2.48 -3.56 22.89
N GLY A 372 -2.54 -4.72 23.55
CA GLY A 372 -2.10 -5.97 22.97
C GLY A 372 -2.95 -6.37 21.76
N PRO A 373 -2.60 -7.48 21.11
CA PRO A 373 -3.23 -7.89 19.85
C PRO A 373 -4.75 -8.04 19.95
N ASN A 374 -5.47 -7.70 18.87
CA ASN A 374 -6.93 -7.85 18.85
C ASN A 374 -7.31 -9.35 18.92
N PRO A 375 -8.20 -9.76 19.84
CA PRO A 375 -8.63 -11.14 19.94
C PRO A 375 -9.23 -11.66 18.63
N GLY A 376 -9.04 -12.94 18.33
CA GLY A 376 -9.63 -13.60 17.17
C GLY A 376 -8.97 -13.29 15.82
N HIS A 377 -7.80 -12.64 15.81
CA HIS A 377 -7.11 -12.23 14.58
C HIS A 377 -5.80 -13.01 14.31
N ALA A 378 -5.51 -14.05 15.08
CA ALA A 378 -4.38 -14.92 14.81
C ALA A 378 -4.66 -15.84 13.61
N ALA A 379 -3.63 -16.15 12.83
CA ALA A 379 -3.68 -17.18 11.81
C ALA A 379 -3.50 -18.58 12.43
N GLU A 380 -2.67 -18.68 13.48
CA GLU A 380 -2.33 -19.92 14.18
C GLU A 380 -1.80 -20.98 13.22
N LEU A 381 -0.70 -20.67 12.53
CA LEU A 381 -0.22 -21.46 11.39
C LEU A 381 0.09 -22.92 11.73
N ASN A 382 0.42 -23.24 12.98
CA ASN A 382 0.69 -24.61 13.44
C ASN A 382 -0.58 -25.43 13.75
N THR A 383 -1.76 -24.82 13.72
CA THR A 383 -3.03 -25.53 13.98
C THR A 383 -3.43 -26.37 12.78
N VAL A 384 -3.76 -27.65 13.01
CA VAL A 384 -4.29 -28.55 11.98
C VAL A 384 -5.68 -28.07 11.54
N LEU A 385 -5.96 -28.11 10.24
CA LEU A 385 -7.26 -27.74 9.70
C LEU A 385 -8.34 -28.74 10.14
N ASP A 386 -9.40 -28.24 10.77
CA ASP A 386 -10.61 -29.05 10.92
C ASP A 386 -11.28 -29.24 9.55
N GLU A 387 -12.09 -30.31 9.42
CA GLU A 387 -12.70 -30.71 8.15
C GLU A 387 -13.59 -29.61 7.54
N ALA A 388 -14.31 -28.85 8.37
CA ALA A 388 -15.17 -27.78 7.88
C ALA A 388 -14.35 -26.60 7.34
N THR A 389 -13.27 -26.23 8.03
CA THR A 389 -12.31 -25.21 7.58
C THR A 389 -11.59 -25.67 6.31
N ALA A 390 -11.12 -26.91 6.23
CA ALA A 390 -10.45 -27.47 5.06
C ALA A 390 -11.36 -27.41 3.81
N ARG A 391 -12.61 -27.87 3.92
CA ARG A 391 -13.60 -27.78 2.82
C ARG A 391 -13.85 -26.34 2.39
N ARG A 392 -14.03 -25.43 3.35
CA ARG A 392 -14.23 -23.99 3.06
C ARG A 392 -13.00 -23.39 2.36
N TRP A 393 -11.80 -23.74 2.80
CA TRP A 393 -10.55 -23.24 2.23
C TRP A 393 -10.32 -23.76 0.81
N LEU A 394 -10.67 -25.01 0.52
CA LEU A 394 -10.66 -25.53 -0.86
C LEU A 394 -11.60 -24.73 -1.78
N VAL A 395 -12.82 -24.44 -1.33
CA VAL A 395 -13.77 -23.60 -2.09
C VAL A 395 -13.20 -22.19 -2.32
N ILE A 396 -12.58 -21.59 -1.29
CA ILE A 396 -11.94 -20.27 -1.42
C ILE A 396 -10.79 -20.32 -2.44
N ALA A 397 -9.98 -21.38 -2.43
CA ALA A 397 -8.88 -21.56 -3.37
C ALA A 397 -9.37 -21.61 -4.82
N GLU A 398 -10.42 -22.39 -5.09
CA GLU A 398 -11.07 -22.44 -6.41
C GLU A 398 -11.62 -21.07 -6.84
N LEU A 399 -12.36 -20.39 -5.94
CA LEU A 399 -12.90 -19.05 -6.20
C LEU A 399 -11.81 -17.98 -6.41
N SER A 400 -10.59 -18.25 -5.95
CA SER A 400 -9.43 -17.37 -6.16
C SER A 400 -8.76 -17.60 -7.53
N GLY A 401 -9.22 -18.62 -8.27
CA GLY A 401 -8.80 -18.95 -9.63
C GLY A 401 -7.93 -20.20 -9.75
N LEU A 402 -7.67 -20.93 -8.66
CA LEU A 402 -6.86 -22.15 -8.70
C LEU A 402 -7.63 -23.31 -9.34
N ALA A 403 -6.95 -24.07 -10.20
CA ALA A 403 -7.56 -25.24 -10.82
C ALA A 403 -7.86 -26.33 -9.77
N PRO A 404 -9.10 -26.88 -9.70
CA PRO A 404 -9.45 -27.92 -8.73
C PRO A 404 -8.54 -29.16 -8.81
N ALA A 405 -8.04 -29.48 -10.01
CA ALA A 405 -7.11 -30.60 -10.24
C ALA A 405 -5.74 -30.42 -9.57
N HIS A 406 -5.38 -29.20 -9.17
CA HIS A 406 -4.12 -28.88 -8.49
C HIS A 406 -4.29 -28.68 -6.98
N LEU A 407 -5.51 -28.85 -6.46
CA LEU A 407 -5.81 -28.77 -5.03
C LEU A 407 -5.77 -30.17 -4.39
N PRO A 408 -5.39 -30.27 -3.10
CA PRO A 408 -5.44 -31.53 -2.38
C PRO A 408 -6.89 -31.99 -2.20
N SER A 409 -7.07 -33.29 -1.92
CA SER A 409 -8.37 -33.80 -1.50
C SER A 409 -8.80 -33.15 -0.17
N ALA A 410 -10.10 -33.16 0.14
CA ALA A 410 -10.59 -32.64 1.42
C ALA A 410 -9.99 -33.39 2.62
N GLU A 411 -9.73 -34.70 2.47
CA GLU A 411 -9.10 -35.51 3.50
C GLU A 411 -7.62 -35.14 3.71
N ASP A 412 -6.87 -34.92 2.62
CA ASP A 412 -5.48 -34.50 2.69
C ASP A 412 -5.36 -33.08 3.27
N ALA A 413 -6.23 -32.16 2.83
CA ALA A 413 -6.28 -30.80 3.34
C ALA A 413 -6.55 -30.76 4.86
N ALA A 414 -7.45 -31.62 5.35
CA ALA A 414 -7.75 -31.73 6.79
C ALA A 414 -6.60 -32.30 7.64
N ARG A 415 -5.55 -32.86 7.01
CA ARG A 415 -4.32 -33.30 7.69
C ARG A 415 -3.23 -32.23 7.70
N MET A 416 -3.38 -31.17 6.90
CA MET A 416 -2.42 -30.07 6.83
C MET A 416 -2.57 -29.13 8.03
N THR A 417 -1.46 -28.52 8.45
CA THR A 417 -1.54 -27.32 9.27
C THR A 417 -2.08 -26.15 8.44
N ARG A 418 -2.65 -25.13 9.09
CA ARG A 418 -3.08 -23.89 8.42
C ARG A 418 -1.93 -23.28 7.62
N GLY A 419 -0.72 -23.26 8.18
CA GLY A 419 0.49 -22.78 7.53
C GLY A 419 0.84 -23.57 6.28
N ASP A 420 0.84 -24.90 6.36
CA ASP A 420 1.14 -25.76 5.21
C ASP A 420 0.14 -25.55 4.08
N PHE A 421 -1.16 -25.44 4.41
CA PHE A 421 -2.18 -25.18 3.40
C PHE A 421 -1.97 -23.80 2.77
N VAL A 422 -1.74 -22.76 3.57
CA VAL A 422 -1.52 -21.38 3.07
C VAL A 422 -0.30 -21.32 2.14
N ARG A 423 0.82 -21.92 2.53
CA ARG A 423 2.02 -22.01 1.68
C ARG A 423 1.73 -22.77 0.40
N PHE A 424 1.04 -23.89 0.49
CA PHE A 424 0.67 -24.70 -0.67
C PHE A 424 -0.14 -23.89 -1.68
N VAL A 425 -1.24 -23.25 -1.26
CA VAL A 425 -2.08 -22.48 -2.20
C VAL A 425 -1.38 -21.24 -2.72
N TYR A 426 -0.51 -20.61 -1.92
CA TYR A 426 0.28 -19.45 -2.35
C TYR A 426 1.29 -19.83 -3.44
N GLU A 427 2.04 -20.92 -3.26
CA GLU A 427 2.98 -21.41 -4.28
C GLU A 427 2.25 -21.89 -5.55
N ARG A 428 1.09 -22.53 -5.41
CA ARG A 428 0.25 -22.90 -6.57
C ARG A 428 -0.21 -21.65 -7.32
N ALA A 429 -0.69 -20.64 -6.60
CA ALA A 429 -1.13 -19.39 -7.21
C ALA A 429 0.01 -18.64 -7.91
N ARG A 430 1.25 -18.73 -7.40
CA ARG A 430 2.45 -18.24 -8.10
C ARG A 430 2.73 -19.04 -9.37
N SER A 431 2.68 -20.37 -9.29
CA SER A 431 2.94 -21.24 -10.46
C SER A 431 1.91 -21.09 -11.58
N GLU A 432 0.67 -20.76 -11.24
CA GLU A 432 -0.44 -20.55 -12.18
C GLU A 432 -0.55 -19.07 -12.64
N GLY A 433 0.38 -18.20 -12.25
CA GLY A 433 0.40 -16.79 -12.66
C GLY A 433 -0.70 -15.91 -12.02
N LEU A 434 -1.41 -16.42 -11.01
CA LEU A 434 -2.38 -15.65 -10.22
C LEU A 434 -1.68 -14.66 -9.28
N ILE A 435 -0.43 -14.97 -8.94
CA ILE A 435 0.49 -14.11 -8.20
C ILE A 435 1.74 -13.92 -9.06
N GLU A 436 1.93 -12.74 -9.64
CA GLU A 436 3.20 -12.37 -10.28
C GLU A 436 4.41 -12.70 -9.38
N SER A 437 5.40 -13.38 -9.94
CA SER A 437 6.65 -13.67 -9.23
C SER A 437 7.44 -12.37 -8.99
N ASP A 438 8.19 -12.28 -7.89
CA ASP A 438 9.10 -11.17 -7.52
C ASP A 438 10.25 -10.92 -8.52
N ARG A 439 10.18 -11.52 -9.70
CA ARG A 439 11.20 -11.39 -10.72
C ARG A 439 10.99 -10.05 -11.44
N PRO A 440 12.07 -9.32 -11.73
CA PRO A 440 11.97 -8.03 -12.39
C PRO A 440 11.11 -8.16 -13.64
N VAL A 441 10.15 -7.23 -13.79
CA VAL A 441 9.42 -7.03 -15.04
C VAL A 441 10.43 -7.09 -16.18
N ALA A 442 10.23 -8.00 -17.14
CA ALA A 442 11.12 -8.16 -18.28
C ALA A 442 11.40 -6.76 -18.87
N LYS A 443 12.67 -6.37 -18.92
CA LYS A 443 13.06 -5.03 -19.37
C LYS A 443 13.23 -5.06 -20.88
N LEU A 444 13.08 -3.91 -21.52
CA LEU A 444 13.55 -3.77 -22.89
C LEU A 444 15.06 -3.60 -22.87
N HIS A 445 15.77 -4.14 -23.85
CA HIS A 445 17.21 -3.90 -23.96
C HIS A 445 17.50 -2.40 -24.15
N SER A 446 18.27 -1.81 -23.23
CA SER A 446 18.45 -0.34 -23.16
C SER A 446 19.15 0.30 -24.36
N ALA A 447 19.97 -0.46 -25.09
CA ALA A 447 20.67 0.00 -26.29
C ALA A 447 19.96 -0.34 -27.61
N ALA A 448 18.77 -0.97 -27.56
CA ALA A 448 18.02 -1.29 -28.76
C ALA A 448 17.16 -0.11 -29.21
N GLU A 449 17.05 0.07 -30.53
CA GLU A 449 16.13 1.03 -31.13
C GLU A 449 14.68 0.63 -30.81
N PRO A 450 13.78 1.60 -30.54
CA PRO A 450 12.39 1.32 -30.22
C PRO A 450 11.63 0.57 -31.33
N ASN A 451 10.60 -0.18 -30.94
CA ASN A 451 9.69 -0.82 -31.88
C ASN A 451 8.95 0.24 -32.72
N THR A 452 8.81 -0.05 -34.01
CA THR A 452 8.10 0.80 -34.98
C THR A 452 6.62 0.42 -35.15
N HIS A 453 6.21 -0.76 -34.70
CA HIS A 453 4.82 -1.19 -34.66
C HIS A 453 4.06 -0.62 -33.46
N ALA A 454 2.74 -0.50 -33.58
CA ALA A 454 1.91 -0.05 -32.47
C ALA A 454 1.97 -1.06 -31.30
N PRO A 455 1.91 -0.60 -30.03
CA PRO A 455 1.85 -1.51 -28.89
C PRO A 455 0.71 -2.53 -29.02
N GLY A 456 1.03 -3.83 -28.93
CA GLY A 456 0.07 -4.93 -29.04
C GLY A 456 -0.23 -5.40 -30.47
N GLU A 457 0.34 -4.75 -31.49
CA GLU A 457 0.21 -5.18 -32.89
C GLU A 457 1.06 -6.43 -33.17
N VAL A 458 0.41 -7.53 -33.54
CA VAL A 458 1.04 -8.81 -33.89
C VAL A 458 0.56 -9.33 -35.25
N ASP A 459 1.45 -9.96 -36.02
CA ASP A 459 1.14 -10.51 -37.35
C ASP A 459 0.53 -11.93 -37.30
N VAL A 460 0.86 -12.71 -36.27
CA VAL A 460 0.33 -14.06 -36.03
C VAL A 460 -0.28 -14.14 -34.62
N PRO A 461 -1.53 -13.69 -34.42
CA PRO A 461 -2.18 -13.65 -33.12
C PRO A 461 -2.25 -15.01 -32.39
N GLU A 462 -2.35 -16.11 -33.14
CA GLU A 462 -2.42 -17.47 -32.63
C GLU A 462 -1.19 -17.86 -31.81
N LEU A 463 -0.02 -17.30 -32.15
CA LEU A 463 1.26 -17.58 -31.48
C LEU A 463 1.46 -16.75 -30.21
N VAL A 464 0.59 -15.77 -29.93
CA VAL A 464 0.64 -14.98 -28.68
C VAL A 464 0.52 -15.88 -27.45
N ALA A 465 -0.30 -16.93 -27.53
CA ALA A 465 -0.47 -17.91 -26.45
C ALA A 465 0.82 -18.70 -26.13
N LYS A 466 1.81 -18.68 -27.02
CA LYS A 466 3.10 -19.36 -26.87
C LYS A 466 4.22 -18.40 -26.41
N VAL A 467 3.92 -17.12 -26.22
CA VAL A 467 4.89 -16.15 -25.66
C VAL A 467 5.18 -16.50 -24.21
N VAL A 468 6.46 -16.65 -23.89
CA VAL A 468 6.91 -16.90 -22.53
C VAL A 468 7.25 -15.56 -21.89
N GLN A 469 6.34 -15.05 -21.05
CA GLN A 469 6.48 -13.71 -20.47
C GLN A 469 7.76 -13.51 -19.62
N HIS A 470 8.31 -14.60 -19.08
CA HIS A 470 9.53 -14.56 -18.25
C HIS A 470 10.42 -15.78 -18.49
N SER A 471 11.71 -15.55 -18.75
CA SER A 471 12.76 -16.59 -18.89
C SER A 471 12.79 -17.58 -17.72
N ALA A 472 12.45 -17.09 -16.55
CA ALA A 472 12.20 -17.80 -15.30
C ALA A 472 11.30 -19.03 -15.34
N LEU A 473 10.34 -19.06 -16.27
CA LEU A 473 9.35 -20.13 -16.40
C LEU A 473 9.92 -21.34 -17.16
N LEU A 474 11.10 -21.19 -17.72
CA LEU A 474 11.76 -22.19 -18.53
C LEU A 474 12.81 -22.94 -17.71
N PRO A 475 13.02 -24.24 -17.98
CA PRO A 475 14.03 -25.02 -17.29
C PRO A 475 15.45 -24.56 -17.68
N GLY A 476 16.41 -24.79 -16.77
CA GLY A 476 17.81 -24.48 -17.00
C GLY A 476 18.17 -23.01 -16.81
N ILE A 477 19.29 -22.61 -17.40
CA ILE A 477 19.80 -21.23 -17.38
C ILE A 477 19.26 -20.53 -18.63
N VAL A 478 18.43 -19.50 -18.47
CA VAL A 478 17.86 -18.77 -19.61
C VAL A 478 18.18 -17.29 -19.50
N LEU A 479 18.75 -16.74 -20.57
CA LEU A 479 19.04 -15.31 -20.71
C LEU A 479 18.24 -14.74 -21.88
N ASP A 480 17.51 -13.66 -21.62
CA ASP A 480 16.63 -12.96 -22.56
C ASP A 480 17.42 -11.98 -23.44
N ASP A 481 16.80 -11.38 -24.46
CA ASP A 481 17.46 -10.38 -25.30
C ASP A 481 17.91 -9.17 -24.47
N SER A 482 17.14 -8.86 -23.43
CA SER A 482 17.41 -7.78 -22.48
C SER A 482 18.65 -7.98 -21.60
N ASP A 483 19.18 -9.21 -21.52
CA ASP A 483 20.40 -9.56 -20.78
C ASP A 483 21.67 -9.58 -21.66
N ALA A 484 21.52 -9.36 -22.97
CA ALA A 484 22.61 -9.50 -23.93
C ALA A 484 23.52 -8.26 -24.01
N ILE A 485 24.68 -8.44 -24.65
CA ILE A 485 25.57 -7.37 -25.08
C ILE A 485 25.40 -7.19 -26.60
N LEU A 486 25.08 -5.97 -27.03
CA LEU A 486 24.89 -5.64 -28.44
C LEU A 486 26.13 -5.01 -29.06
N VAL A 487 26.43 -5.43 -30.29
CA VAL A 487 27.34 -4.74 -31.20
C VAL A 487 26.55 -4.34 -32.44
N GLY A 488 26.64 -3.06 -32.79
CA GLY A 488 25.87 -2.43 -33.87
C GLY A 488 24.41 -2.18 -33.50
N GLU A 489 23.66 -1.58 -34.43
CA GLU A 489 22.27 -1.18 -34.20
C GLU A 489 21.29 -2.35 -34.37
N TRP A 490 20.53 -2.64 -33.31
CA TRP A 490 19.45 -3.62 -33.28
C TRP A 490 18.15 -2.93 -32.90
N GLN A 491 17.04 -3.37 -33.49
CA GLN A 491 15.72 -2.85 -33.18
C GLN A 491 14.91 -3.88 -32.41
N TYR A 492 14.25 -3.44 -31.36
CA TYR A 492 13.31 -4.22 -30.59
C TYR A 492 11.98 -4.37 -31.34
N SER A 493 11.38 -5.57 -31.30
CA SER A 493 10.06 -5.84 -31.85
C SER A 493 9.31 -6.89 -31.04
N SER A 494 7.98 -6.77 -31.01
CA SER A 494 7.07 -7.79 -30.50
C SER A 494 6.09 -8.26 -31.57
N HIS A 495 6.33 -7.90 -32.83
CA HIS A 495 5.33 -8.03 -33.90
C HIS A 495 5.09 -9.47 -34.35
N THR A 496 6.10 -10.35 -34.24
CA THR A 496 6.00 -11.76 -34.67
C THR A 496 6.26 -12.70 -33.50
N PRO A 497 5.23 -13.18 -32.79
CA PRO A 497 5.36 -14.20 -31.75
C PRO A 497 5.75 -15.59 -32.32
N PRO A 498 6.18 -16.56 -31.48
CA PRO A 498 6.44 -16.42 -30.05
C PRO A 498 7.86 -15.89 -29.77
N PHE A 499 8.06 -15.42 -28.53
CA PHE A 499 9.34 -14.97 -28.00
C PHE A 499 9.39 -15.13 -26.47
N VAL A 500 10.56 -14.94 -25.87
CA VAL A 500 10.76 -14.83 -24.42
C VAL A 500 10.69 -13.36 -24.00
N GLY A 501 10.23 -13.09 -22.77
CA GLY A 501 10.19 -11.73 -22.26
C GLY A 501 9.14 -10.86 -22.96
N ARG A 502 9.53 -9.64 -23.35
CA ARG A 502 8.60 -8.66 -23.95
C ARG A 502 8.58 -8.69 -25.48
N GLY A 503 9.62 -9.24 -26.11
CA GLY A 503 9.80 -9.21 -27.56
C GLY A 503 11.12 -9.86 -27.95
N TYR A 504 11.70 -9.42 -29.06
CA TYR A 504 12.98 -9.89 -29.58
C TYR A 504 13.67 -8.75 -30.32
N LEU A 505 14.93 -8.96 -30.68
CA LEU A 505 15.74 -8.04 -31.48
C LEU A 505 15.83 -8.48 -32.94
N HIS A 506 15.92 -7.51 -33.84
CA HIS A 506 16.29 -7.75 -35.23
C HIS A 506 17.28 -6.72 -35.79
N ASP A 507 18.08 -7.18 -36.74
CA ASP A 507 19.16 -6.41 -37.36
C ASP A 507 18.70 -5.35 -38.38
N MET A 508 17.38 -5.20 -38.57
CA MET A 508 16.75 -4.33 -39.56
C MET A 508 17.12 -4.65 -41.02
N LYS A 509 17.64 -5.86 -41.32
CA LYS A 509 18.25 -6.22 -42.62
C LYS A 509 19.45 -5.33 -43.00
N SER A 510 20.13 -4.72 -42.04
CA SER A 510 21.25 -3.81 -42.29
C SER A 510 22.50 -4.21 -41.52
N GLY A 511 23.68 -3.73 -41.94
CA GLY A 511 24.97 -3.96 -41.29
C GLY A 511 25.38 -5.44 -41.20
N LYS A 512 25.24 -6.17 -42.30
CA LYS A 512 25.63 -7.59 -42.37
C LYS A 512 27.14 -7.75 -42.16
N GLY A 513 27.53 -8.63 -41.25
CA GLY A 513 28.93 -8.83 -40.86
C GLY A 513 29.44 -7.83 -39.81
N GLU A 514 28.64 -6.85 -39.41
CA GLU A 514 29.04 -5.79 -38.48
C GLU A 514 28.32 -5.87 -37.13
N LYS A 515 27.29 -6.70 -37.02
CA LYS A 515 26.41 -6.77 -35.85
C LYS A 515 26.44 -8.12 -35.14
N SER A 516 26.33 -8.09 -33.82
CA SER A 516 26.15 -9.29 -33.00
C SER A 516 25.37 -9.04 -31.70
N VAL A 517 24.76 -10.11 -31.19
CA VAL A 517 24.14 -10.18 -29.85
C VAL A 517 24.83 -11.29 -29.07
N THR A 518 25.35 -11.00 -27.88
CA THR A 518 26.14 -11.94 -27.08
C THR A 518 25.61 -12.08 -25.66
N TRP A 519 25.36 -13.31 -25.23
CA TRP A 519 24.96 -13.65 -23.86
C TRP A 519 26.13 -14.29 -23.12
N ILE A 520 26.33 -13.89 -21.87
CA ILE A 520 27.36 -14.42 -20.96
C ILE A 520 26.66 -15.09 -19.78
N PRO A 521 26.33 -16.39 -19.87
CA PRO A 521 25.69 -17.11 -18.77
C PRO A 521 26.60 -17.22 -17.55
N GLU A 522 26.01 -17.17 -16.36
CA GLU A 522 26.67 -17.63 -15.14
C GLU A 522 26.40 -19.13 -14.98
N ILE A 523 27.43 -19.94 -15.21
CA ILE A 523 27.35 -21.40 -15.09
C ILE A 523 27.59 -21.78 -13.63
N PRO A 524 26.61 -22.34 -12.90
CA PRO A 524 26.76 -22.64 -11.48
C PRO A 524 27.69 -23.82 -11.23
N GLU A 525 27.71 -24.80 -12.13
CA GLU A 525 28.52 -26.02 -12.01
C GLU A 525 29.11 -26.40 -13.36
N ALA A 526 30.40 -26.74 -13.38
CA ALA A 526 31.05 -27.23 -14.58
C ALA A 526 30.39 -28.53 -15.04
N GLY A 527 30.19 -28.70 -16.34
CA GLY A 527 29.49 -29.87 -16.84
C GLY A 527 29.03 -29.74 -18.27
N ARG A 528 28.25 -30.73 -18.72
CA ARG A 528 27.74 -30.80 -20.08
C ARG A 528 26.33 -30.21 -20.15
N TYR A 529 26.11 -29.28 -21.07
CA TYR A 529 24.84 -28.57 -21.24
C TYR A 529 24.38 -28.62 -22.70
N GLU A 530 23.10 -28.90 -22.89
CA GLU A 530 22.41 -28.66 -24.16
C GLU A 530 22.21 -27.16 -24.31
N VAL A 531 22.67 -26.58 -25.42
CA VAL A 531 22.48 -25.16 -25.72
C VAL A 531 21.38 -25.02 -26.75
N ARG A 532 20.41 -24.18 -26.42
CA ARG A 532 19.28 -23.82 -27.27
C ARG A 532 19.25 -22.32 -27.50
N VAL A 533 18.71 -21.92 -28.64
CA VAL A 533 18.47 -20.51 -28.98
C VAL A 533 17.02 -20.32 -29.38
N SER A 534 16.45 -19.20 -28.98
CA SER A 534 15.10 -18.79 -29.37
C SER A 534 15.13 -17.81 -30.52
N HIS A 535 14.17 -17.93 -31.43
CA HIS A 535 13.89 -16.97 -32.49
C HIS A 535 12.45 -17.12 -32.98
N CYS A 536 11.83 -16.02 -33.40
CA CYS A 536 10.60 -16.09 -34.16
C CYS A 536 10.88 -16.59 -35.59
N TYR A 537 10.02 -17.45 -36.12
CA TYR A 537 10.18 -18.03 -37.45
C TYR A 537 9.30 -17.32 -38.48
N ASN A 538 9.87 -16.97 -39.63
CA ASN A 538 9.15 -16.33 -40.72
C ASN A 538 9.94 -16.48 -42.03
N VAL A 539 9.27 -16.57 -43.17
CA VAL A 539 9.93 -16.65 -44.50
C VAL A 539 10.88 -15.47 -44.81
N ARG A 540 10.74 -14.36 -44.08
CA ARG A 540 11.59 -13.16 -44.19
C ARG A 540 12.87 -13.23 -43.33
N ARG A 541 13.14 -14.32 -42.61
CA ARG A 541 14.33 -14.49 -41.77
C ARG A 541 15.48 -15.17 -42.53
N SER A 542 16.70 -14.94 -42.05
CA SER A 542 17.93 -15.50 -42.62
C SER A 542 17.94 -17.04 -42.55
N ILE A 543 18.41 -17.68 -43.62
CA ILE A 543 18.56 -19.14 -43.68
C ILE A 543 19.92 -19.63 -43.19
N ASN A 544 20.85 -18.71 -42.95
CA ASN A 544 22.25 -19.02 -42.67
C ASN A 544 22.81 -18.14 -41.54
N THR A 545 22.02 -17.94 -40.47
CA THR A 545 22.44 -17.17 -39.30
C THR A 545 23.49 -17.93 -38.49
N PRO A 546 24.72 -17.40 -38.33
CA PRO A 546 25.74 -18.03 -37.50
C PRO A 546 25.46 -17.80 -36.00
N VAL A 547 25.57 -18.88 -35.22
CA VAL A 547 25.56 -18.86 -33.75
C VAL A 547 26.85 -19.49 -33.24
N THR A 548 27.69 -18.69 -32.60
CA THR A 548 28.97 -19.14 -32.04
C THR A 548 28.82 -19.41 -30.55
N VAL A 549 29.31 -20.57 -30.09
CA VAL A 549 29.36 -20.96 -28.68
C VAL A 549 30.83 -21.02 -28.26
N HIS A 550 31.19 -20.26 -27.22
CA HIS A 550 32.49 -20.34 -26.57
C HIS A 550 32.37 -21.21 -25.32
N SER A 551 33.09 -22.34 -25.35
CA SER A 551 33.07 -23.38 -24.32
C SER A 551 34.49 -23.71 -23.87
N VAL A 552 34.66 -24.71 -22.99
CA VAL A 552 36.01 -25.15 -22.55
C VAL A 552 36.89 -25.66 -23.70
N ASN A 553 36.27 -26.06 -24.82
CA ASN A 553 36.96 -26.56 -26.01
C ASN A 553 37.27 -25.46 -27.04
N GLY A 554 36.97 -24.21 -26.73
CA GLY A 554 37.10 -23.07 -27.65
C GLY A 554 35.78 -22.66 -28.31
N GLU A 555 35.88 -21.95 -29.43
CA GLU A 555 34.74 -21.44 -30.20
C GLU A 555 34.30 -22.43 -31.28
N GLU A 556 33.01 -22.76 -31.30
CA GLU A 556 32.37 -23.52 -32.37
C GLU A 556 31.18 -22.74 -32.93
N THR A 557 30.99 -22.74 -34.24
CA THR A 557 29.89 -22.02 -34.89
C THR A 557 28.92 -22.98 -35.56
N VAL A 558 27.65 -22.83 -35.23
CA VAL A 558 26.52 -23.54 -35.84
C VAL A 558 25.73 -22.56 -36.70
N VAL A 559 25.44 -22.93 -37.94
CA VAL A 559 24.61 -22.11 -38.83
C VAL A 559 23.16 -22.58 -38.74
N ILE A 560 22.24 -21.67 -38.47
CA ILE A 560 20.82 -21.98 -38.32
C ILE A 560 19.96 -21.30 -39.40
N ASN A 561 18.87 -21.97 -39.78
CA ASN A 561 17.84 -21.43 -40.63
C ASN A 561 16.67 -20.92 -39.77
N GLN A 562 16.52 -19.60 -39.67
CA GLN A 562 15.50 -18.97 -38.84
C GLN A 562 14.10 -18.94 -39.49
N GLN A 563 13.93 -19.53 -40.66
CA GLN A 563 12.61 -19.75 -41.26
C GLN A 563 11.95 -21.04 -40.78
N HIS A 564 12.75 -21.99 -40.26
CA HIS A 564 12.24 -23.24 -39.73
C HIS A 564 11.64 -23.02 -38.35
N VAL A 565 10.53 -23.70 -38.09
CA VAL A 565 9.87 -23.73 -36.78
C VAL A 565 10.82 -24.37 -35.76
N PRO A 566 11.14 -23.72 -34.63
CA PRO A 566 11.92 -24.34 -33.56
C PRO A 566 11.19 -25.53 -32.93
N GLU A 567 11.91 -26.60 -32.57
CA GLU A 567 11.30 -27.86 -32.13
C GLU A 567 10.76 -27.83 -30.68
N HIS A 568 11.26 -26.94 -29.82
CA HIS A 568 10.84 -26.86 -28.41
C HIS A 568 9.82 -25.74 -28.23
N GLY A 569 8.54 -26.12 -28.22
CA GLY A 569 7.42 -25.20 -28.01
C GLY A 569 7.26 -24.15 -29.10
N GLU A 570 7.80 -24.40 -30.31
CA GLU A 570 7.90 -23.42 -31.40
C GLU A 570 8.69 -22.16 -31.05
N LEU A 571 9.49 -22.23 -29.97
CA LEU A 571 10.21 -21.11 -29.38
C LEU A 571 11.72 -21.34 -29.39
N PHE A 572 12.19 -22.51 -28.94
CA PHE A 572 13.61 -22.83 -28.84
C PHE A 572 14.03 -23.92 -29.84
N ARG A 573 15.23 -23.75 -30.40
CA ARG A 573 15.91 -24.74 -31.25
C ARG A 573 17.19 -25.21 -30.57
N THR A 574 17.48 -26.49 -30.63
CA THR A 574 18.74 -27.06 -30.15
C THR A 574 19.86 -26.74 -31.13
N LEU A 575 20.97 -26.22 -30.61
CA LEU A 575 22.21 -26.03 -31.36
C LEU A 575 23.11 -27.26 -31.25
N GLY A 576 23.11 -27.90 -30.08
CA GLY A 576 24.00 -29.00 -29.76
C GLY A 576 24.28 -29.05 -28.26
N THR A 577 25.37 -29.73 -27.90
CA THR A 577 25.76 -29.96 -26.50
C THR A 577 27.23 -29.62 -26.32
N TRP A 578 27.55 -28.81 -25.31
CA TRP A 578 28.91 -28.37 -25.01
C TRP A 578 29.26 -28.61 -23.54
N THR A 579 30.55 -28.70 -23.25
CA THR A 579 31.06 -28.70 -21.88
C THR A 579 31.45 -27.28 -21.47
N PHE A 580 30.92 -26.80 -20.36
CA PHE A 580 31.22 -25.47 -19.83
C PHE A 580 31.95 -25.56 -18.50
N ALA A 581 32.87 -24.61 -18.26
CA ALA A 581 33.42 -24.36 -16.93
C ALA A 581 32.39 -23.59 -16.10
N ALA A 582 32.45 -23.73 -14.76
CA ALA A 582 31.67 -22.89 -13.87
C ALA A 582 32.13 -21.42 -13.96
N GLY A 583 31.23 -20.46 -13.71
CA GLY A 583 31.50 -19.03 -13.77
C GLY A 583 31.02 -18.35 -15.05
N ARG A 584 31.61 -17.18 -15.36
CA ARG A 584 31.15 -16.23 -16.41
C ARG A 584 32.14 -16.08 -17.57
N GLU A 585 32.89 -17.13 -17.88
CA GLU A 585 33.89 -17.13 -18.97
C GLU A 585 33.33 -17.64 -20.31
N ASN A 586 32.16 -18.30 -20.26
CA ASN A 586 31.50 -18.87 -21.43
C ASN A 586 30.52 -17.85 -22.03
N TRP A 587 30.30 -17.92 -23.35
CA TRP A 587 29.34 -17.05 -24.02
C TRP A 587 28.72 -17.69 -25.27
N ILE A 588 27.55 -17.19 -25.64
CA ILE A 588 26.84 -17.56 -26.87
C ILE A 588 26.60 -16.28 -27.66
N ARG A 589 26.87 -16.29 -28.97
CA ARG A 589 26.76 -15.12 -29.83
C ARG A 589 26.02 -15.43 -31.12
N ILE A 590 24.97 -14.67 -31.40
CA ILE A 590 24.38 -14.59 -32.75
C ILE A 590 25.09 -13.44 -33.48
N SER A 591 25.54 -13.67 -34.71
CA SER A 591 26.10 -12.61 -35.55
C SER A 591 25.40 -12.52 -36.90
N THR A 592 25.60 -11.39 -37.58
CA THR A 592 25.07 -11.14 -38.92
C THR A 592 26.06 -11.50 -40.04
N ASP A 593 27.22 -12.08 -39.70
CA ASP A 593 28.26 -12.43 -40.65
C ASP A 593 27.81 -13.52 -41.63
N GLY A 594 28.16 -13.35 -42.89
CA GLY A 594 27.77 -14.26 -43.98
C GLY A 594 26.26 -14.40 -44.25
N THR A 595 25.38 -13.63 -43.60
CA THR A 595 23.92 -13.81 -43.73
C THR A 595 23.35 -13.33 -45.07
N ASP A 596 22.31 -14.01 -45.56
CA ASP A 596 21.67 -13.86 -46.90
C ASP A 596 20.90 -12.55 -47.16
N GLY A 597 21.17 -11.48 -46.40
CA GLY A 597 20.49 -10.18 -46.53
C GLY A 597 19.08 -10.13 -45.94
N LYS A 598 18.54 -11.22 -45.38
CA LYS A 598 17.25 -11.25 -44.67
C LYS A 598 17.39 -10.85 -43.21
N TYR A 599 16.27 -10.75 -42.47
CA TYR A 599 16.34 -10.40 -41.05
C TYR A 599 17.07 -11.47 -40.25
N VAL A 600 18.00 -11.06 -39.40
CA VAL A 600 18.52 -11.89 -38.32
C VAL A 600 17.76 -11.55 -37.06
N ILE A 601 17.19 -12.56 -36.42
CA ILE A 601 16.45 -12.44 -35.16
C ILE A 601 17.31 -12.92 -34.00
N SER A 602 17.17 -12.24 -32.86
CA SER A 602 17.83 -12.59 -31.62
C SER A 602 16.83 -12.41 -30.48
N ASP A 603 16.47 -13.51 -29.81
CA ASP A 603 15.53 -13.50 -28.68
C ASP A 603 16.26 -13.95 -27.40
N ALA A 604 16.29 -15.23 -27.09
CA ALA A 604 16.90 -15.76 -25.86
C ALA A 604 17.84 -16.93 -26.11
N VAL A 605 18.69 -17.25 -25.13
CA VAL A 605 19.47 -18.50 -25.06
C VAL A 605 19.06 -19.31 -23.84
N GLN A 606 19.08 -20.64 -23.96
CA GLN A 606 18.75 -21.58 -22.89
C GLN A 606 19.82 -22.67 -22.79
N LEU A 607 20.32 -22.93 -21.59
CA LEU A 607 21.27 -23.99 -21.29
C LEU A 607 20.64 -24.97 -20.30
N ILE A 608 20.50 -26.22 -20.71
CA ILE A 608 19.93 -27.29 -19.88
C ILE A 608 21.05 -28.28 -19.57
N ARG A 609 21.28 -28.55 -18.27
CA ARG A 609 22.27 -29.55 -17.86
C ARG A 609 21.85 -30.92 -18.39
N VAL A 610 22.78 -31.63 -19.01
CA VAL A 610 22.59 -33.00 -19.46
C VAL A 610 23.13 -33.91 -18.35
N GLU A 611 22.28 -34.74 -17.77
CA GLU A 611 22.73 -35.77 -16.84
C GLU A 611 23.65 -36.74 -17.61
N THR A 612 24.83 -37.00 -17.05
CA THR A 612 25.62 -38.16 -17.46
C THR A 612 24.93 -39.38 -16.87
N ASP A 613 24.49 -40.29 -17.73
CA ASP A 613 24.19 -41.67 -17.32
C ASP A 613 25.51 -42.26 -16.75
N ASP A 614 25.76 -42.03 -15.47
CA ASP A 614 26.77 -42.80 -14.75
C ASP A 614 26.14 -44.16 -14.40
N GLN A 615 26.70 -45.17 -15.05
CA GLN A 615 26.53 -46.59 -14.74
C GLN A 615 26.97 -46.93 -13.31
#